data_AF-A0AA86PP50-F1
#
_entry.id   AF-A0AA86PP50-F1
#
_cell.length_a   1.000
_cell.length_b   1.000
_cell.length_c   1.000
_cell.angle_alpha   90.00
_cell.angle_beta   90.00
_cell.angle_gamma   90.00
#
_symmetry.space_group_name_H-M   'P 1'
#
loop_
_entity.id
_entity.type
_entity.pdbx_description
1 polymer ?
#
loop_
_entity_poly.entity_id
_entity_poly.type
_entity_poly.pdbx_seq_one_letter_code
_entity_poly.pdbx_strand_id
1 'polypeptide(L)'
;MFVLVLSMAYEYTTKEAKYVDIRKVRELKFHKDRNTNGRAQAAGPQMRVQKVDYQPDVITCKSESVFGRSPRWQCKASEAGVDITEYTIECEGRDGDSDNFVLEGSCSILYDAVFSDNQKYQKYTESPKYQKYDSYFSNYRNFFDNGVYRRNKNLSPINVNDISVLVFEKDEKTESKKGEFYPQMMAKSGNQFEPDQIVCRNLGSDGQMPVWKCRAHLDYPLQFKEAHVSCEGWSGPGDNMIVPGSCLVEYLVEKVYTKPMGASSIFWFIVTMIIILIIINKCKKWCNCQDIKTYPGPVVHHVHHYPEKPKQKKEDSDDKEKRQTAIAKTSTR
;
A
#
# COMPACT_ATOMS: atom_id res chain seq x y z
N MET A 1 -52.96 -32.86 -11.01
CA MET A 1 -51.55 -32.78 -10.56
C MET A 1 -50.98 -31.47 -11.11
N PHE A 2 -51.01 -30.39 -10.33
CA PHE A 2 -50.43 -29.09 -10.70
C PHE A 2 -49.44 -28.73 -9.61
N VAL A 3 -48.14 -28.73 -9.95
CA VAL A 3 -47.07 -28.30 -9.04
C VAL A 3 -46.81 -26.83 -9.35
N LEU A 4 -47.27 -25.97 -8.45
CA LEU A 4 -46.89 -24.55 -8.38
C LEU A 4 -45.44 -24.46 -7.91
N VAL A 5 -44.53 -24.08 -8.81
CA VAL A 5 -43.17 -23.70 -8.43
C VAL A 5 -43.20 -22.22 -8.01
N LEU A 6 -43.28 -22.00 -6.70
CA LEU A 6 -43.06 -20.69 -6.08
C LEU A 6 -41.60 -20.28 -6.30
N SER A 7 -41.39 -19.26 -7.14
CA SER A 7 -40.12 -18.55 -7.25
C SER A 7 -39.85 -17.81 -5.95
N MET A 8 -38.88 -18.29 -5.16
CA MET A 8 -38.36 -17.52 -4.03
C MET A 8 -37.47 -16.41 -4.59
N ALA A 9 -37.99 -15.19 -4.63
CA ALA A 9 -37.16 -14.00 -4.74
C ALA A 9 -36.32 -13.92 -3.46
N TYR A 10 -35.04 -14.28 -3.57
CA TYR A 10 -34.08 -14.11 -2.48
C TYR A 10 -33.78 -12.61 -2.36
N GLU A 11 -34.37 -11.94 -1.38
CA GLU A 11 -33.99 -10.59 -1.00
C GLU A 11 -32.53 -10.62 -0.51
N TYR A 12 -31.62 -10.16 -1.36
CA TYR A 12 -30.22 -9.96 -0.97
C TYR A 12 -30.14 -8.68 -0.13
N THR A 13 -30.37 -8.80 1.17
CA THR A 13 -30.16 -7.71 2.12
C THR A 13 -28.68 -7.35 2.14
N THR A 14 -28.31 -6.22 1.54
CA THR A 14 -26.96 -5.66 1.64
C THR A 14 -26.74 -5.21 3.08
N LYS A 15 -25.93 -5.97 3.83
CA LYS A 15 -25.51 -5.62 5.19
C LYS A 15 -24.82 -4.25 5.14
N GLU A 16 -25.35 -3.26 5.85
CA GLU A 16 -24.75 -1.92 5.89
C GLU A 16 -23.31 -1.99 6.40
N ALA A 17 -22.41 -1.28 5.72
CA ALA A 17 -20.99 -1.24 6.06
C ALA A 17 -20.77 -0.46 7.36
N LYS A 18 -20.24 -1.13 8.38
CA LYS A 18 -19.94 -0.52 9.69
C LYS A 18 -18.49 -0.04 9.74
N TYR A 19 -18.30 1.23 10.11
CA TYR A 19 -16.99 1.86 10.21
C TYR A 19 -16.62 2.15 11.66
N VAL A 20 -15.33 2.01 11.98
CA VAL A 20 -14.77 2.25 13.32
C VAL A 20 -13.64 3.27 13.25
N ASP A 21 -13.54 4.16 14.24
CA ASP A 21 -12.40 5.07 14.37
C ASP A 21 -11.18 4.27 14.83
N ILE A 22 -10.18 4.09 13.95
CA ILE A 22 -9.00 3.25 14.18
C ILE A 22 -8.19 3.71 15.39
N ARG A 23 -8.27 5.01 15.74
CA ARG A 23 -7.59 5.59 16.91
C ARG A 23 -8.22 5.16 18.24
N LYS A 24 -9.45 4.62 18.21
CA LYS A 24 -10.16 4.09 19.38
C LYS A 24 -10.06 2.57 19.50
N VAL A 25 -9.47 1.90 18.51
CA VAL A 25 -9.30 0.45 18.53
C VAL A 25 -8.14 0.09 19.44
N ARG A 26 -8.43 -0.70 20.49
CA ARG A 26 -7.44 -1.12 21.49
C ARG A 26 -6.72 -2.40 21.12
N GLU A 27 -7.36 -3.26 20.34
CA GLU A 27 -6.86 -4.59 20.01
C GLU A 27 -7.36 -5.02 18.63
N LEU A 28 -6.47 -5.62 17.84
CA LEU A 28 -6.77 -6.33 16.60
C LEU A 28 -6.33 -7.79 16.74
N LYS A 29 -7.12 -8.72 16.18
CA LYS A 29 -6.78 -10.14 16.11
C LYS A 29 -6.87 -10.62 14.67
N PHE A 30 -5.78 -11.18 14.17
CA PHE A 30 -5.69 -11.75 12.84
C PHE A 30 -5.59 -13.27 12.97
N HIS A 31 -6.34 -14.00 12.14
CA HIS A 31 -6.42 -15.46 12.20
C HIS A 31 -5.99 -16.09 10.87
N LYS A 32 -5.31 -17.26 10.95
CA LYS A 32 -4.63 -17.94 9.82
C LYS A 32 -5.50 -18.20 8.61
N ASP A 33 -6.76 -18.54 8.86
CA ASP A 33 -7.69 -18.97 7.82
C ASP A 33 -8.93 -18.06 7.75
N ARG A 34 -8.81 -16.81 8.22
CA ARG A 34 -9.89 -15.82 8.09
C ARG A 34 -9.57 -14.81 7.02
N ASN A 35 -10.63 -14.42 6.30
CA ASN A 35 -10.56 -13.33 5.34
C ASN A 35 -10.99 -12.00 5.97
N THR A 36 -10.50 -10.91 5.40
CA THR A 36 -10.95 -9.56 5.66
C THR A 36 -12.35 -9.35 5.09
N ASN A 37 -13.09 -8.45 5.73
CA ASN A 37 -14.23 -7.82 5.08
C ASN A 37 -13.71 -6.82 4.03
N GLY A 38 -14.40 -6.65 2.92
CA GLY A 38 -14.02 -5.67 1.91
C GLY A 38 -15.23 -5.11 1.18
N ARG A 39 -15.23 -3.80 0.94
CA ARG A 39 -16.24 -3.11 0.12
C ARG A 39 -15.66 -2.75 -1.24
N ALA A 40 -14.48 -2.14 -1.27
CA ALA A 40 -13.76 -1.78 -2.49
C ALA A 40 -12.69 -2.84 -2.89
N GLN A 41 -12.09 -3.51 -1.90
CA GLN A 41 -11.18 -4.64 -2.12
C GLN A 41 -11.92 -5.97 -1.99
N ALA A 42 -11.50 -6.97 -2.78
CA ALA A 42 -11.98 -8.33 -2.59
C ALA A 42 -11.51 -8.87 -1.23
N ALA A 43 -12.39 -9.57 -0.53
CA ALA A 43 -12.04 -10.27 0.70
C ALA A 43 -10.77 -11.11 0.48
N GLY A 44 -9.73 -10.84 1.27
CA GLY A 44 -8.44 -11.51 1.19
C GLY A 44 -8.01 -12.03 2.56
N PRO A 45 -6.93 -12.82 2.67
CA PRO A 45 -6.50 -13.35 3.95
C PRO A 45 -6.13 -12.22 4.93
N GLN A 46 -6.53 -12.37 6.19
CA GLN A 46 -6.17 -11.44 7.26
C GLN A 46 -4.66 -11.42 7.51
N MET A 47 -3.95 -12.50 7.21
CA MET A 47 -2.52 -12.66 7.47
C MET A 47 -1.76 -12.95 6.19
N ARG A 48 -0.67 -12.22 5.99
CA ARG A 48 0.26 -12.38 4.88
C ARG A 48 1.69 -12.36 5.40
N VAL A 49 2.50 -13.24 4.86
CA VAL A 49 3.91 -13.39 5.23
C VAL A 49 4.80 -12.66 4.23
N GLN A 50 5.86 -11.99 4.69
CA GLN A 50 6.87 -11.37 3.82
C GLN A 50 7.97 -12.37 3.41
N LYS A 51 8.76 -12.86 4.37
CA LYS A 51 9.95 -13.67 4.12
C LYS A 51 9.80 -15.09 4.70
N VAL A 52 9.53 -15.17 6.00
CA VAL A 52 9.51 -16.43 6.76
C VAL A 52 8.15 -17.10 6.63
N ASP A 53 8.05 -18.15 5.79
CA ASP A 53 6.80 -18.90 5.52
C ASP A 53 6.25 -19.66 6.73
N TYR A 54 5.80 -18.89 7.72
CA TYR A 54 5.24 -19.34 8.96
C TYR A 54 4.05 -18.47 9.29
N GLN A 55 2.92 -19.12 9.53
CA GLN A 55 1.72 -18.44 9.99
C GLN A 55 1.31 -18.97 11.36
N PRO A 56 1.30 -18.11 12.39
CA PRO A 56 0.72 -18.45 13.67
C PRO A 56 -0.80 -18.58 13.58
N ASP A 57 -1.42 -19.27 14.53
CA ASP A 57 -2.88 -19.43 14.55
C ASP A 57 -3.59 -18.08 14.78
N VAL A 58 -3.03 -17.24 15.67
CA VAL A 58 -3.52 -15.89 15.95
C VAL A 58 -2.36 -14.91 16.13
N ILE A 59 -2.45 -13.74 15.48
CA ILE A 59 -1.64 -12.56 15.84
C ILE A 59 -2.55 -11.58 16.57
N THR A 60 -2.16 -11.20 17.79
CA THR A 60 -2.85 -10.17 18.58
C THR A 60 -2.02 -8.91 18.62
N CYS A 61 -2.58 -7.82 18.11
CA CYS A 61 -1.94 -6.50 18.10
C CYS A 61 -2.66 -5.56 19.06
N LYS A 62 -1.95 -5.07 20.08
CA LYS A 62 -2.48 -4.09 21.04
C LYS A 62 -2.05 -2.69 20.68
N SER A 63 -2.95 -1.73 20.85
CA SER A 63 -2.71 -0.32 20.56
C SER A 63 -2.12 0.38 21.78
N GLU A 64 -1.03 1.10 21.56
CA GLU A 64 -0.43 2.04 22.52
C GLU A 64 -0.85 3.50 22.26
N SER A 65 -2.00 3.70 21.63
CA SER A 65 -2.47 5.01 21.12
C SER A 65 -2.30 6.15 22.14
N VAL A 66 -1.73 7.26 21.67
CA VAL A 66 -1.78 8.58 22.33
C VAL A 66 -2.96 9.35 21.73
N PHE A 67 -3.75 10.03 22.57
CA PHE A 67 -5.01 10.70 22.17
C PHE A 67 -4.83 11.57 20.92
N GLY A 68 -5.63 11.30 19.88
CA GLY A 68 -5.67 12.07 18.64
C GLY A 68 -4.69 11.66 17.52
N ARG A 69 -3.78 10.70 17.76
CA ARG A 69 -2.82 10.19 16.77
C ARG A 69 -3.15 8.77 16.30
N SER A 70 -2.60 8.37 15.16
CA SER A 70 -2.66 7.00 14.67
C SER A 70 -2.12 6.01 15.71
N PRO A 71 -2.76 4.83 15.85
CA PRO A 71 -2.34 3.84 16.85
C PRO A 71 -0.95 3.28 16.51
N ARG A 72 -0.09 3.20 17.52
CA ARG A 72 1.11 2.35 17.48
C ARG A 72 0.71 0.96 17.92
N TRP A 73 1.00 -0.04 17.10
CA TRP A 73 0.63 -1.42 17.37
C TRP A 73 1.80 -2.18 17.96
N GLN A 74 1.50 -3.10 18.88
CA GLN A 74 2.42 -4.12 19.36
C GLN A 74 1.79 -5.49 19.12
N CYS A 75 2.33 -6.23 18.16
CA CYS A 75 1.82 -7.52 17.73
C CYS A 75 2.58 -8.69 18.37
N LYS A 76 1.84 -9.70 18.83
CA LYS A 76 2.39 -10.96 19.36
C LYS A 76 1.67 -12.16 18.76
N ALA A 77 2.43 -13.22 18.50
CA ALA A 77 1.89 -14.52 18.09
C ALA A 77 1.23 -15.23 19.29
N SER A 78 0.29 -16.13 19.01
CA SER A 78 -0.31 -17.02 19.99
C SER A 78 0.66 -18.06 20.55
N GLU A 79 1.65 -18.46 19.76
CA GLU A 79 2.59 -19.52 20.05
C GLU A 79 3.80 -19.01 20.84
N ALA A 80 4.24 -19.81 21.80
CA ALA A 80 5.46 -19.52 22.54
C ALA A 80 6.70 -19.56 21.62
N GLY A 81 7.61 -18.61 21.84
CA GLY A 81 8.88 -18.53 21.11
C GLY A 81 8.76 -18.12 19.64
N VAL A 82 7.65 -17.47 19.27
CA VAL A 82 7.46 -16.82 17.98
C VAL A 82 7.29 -15.33 18.19
N ASP A 83 8.25 -14.56 17.72
CA ASP A 83 8.20 -13.10 17.72
C ASP A 83 7.75 -12.61 16.35
N ILE A 84 6.77 -11.71 16.33
CA ILE A 84 6.28 -11.07 15.10
C ILE A 84 7.09 -9.80 14.89
N THR A 85 7.78 -9.72 13.75
CA THR A 85 8.71 -8.63 13.42
C THR A 85 8.35 -8.00 12.07
N GLU A 86 8.88 -6.80 11.81
CA GLU A 86 8.75 -6.09 10.53
C GLU A 86 7.33 -6.10 9.95
N TYR A 87 6.32 -5.71 10.71
CA TYR A 87 4.92 -5.84 10.28
C TYR A 87 4.27 -4.53 9.86
N THR A 88 3.33 -4.61 8.92
CA THR A 88 2.46 -3.52 8.48
C THR A 88 1.01 -3.95 8.62
N ILE A 89 0.18 -3.09 9.21
CA ILE A 89 -1.26 -3.28 9.28
C ILE A 89 -1.93 -2.34 8.28
N GLU A 90 -2.78 -2.91 7.43
CA GLU A 90 -3.54 -2.18 6.41
C GLU A 90 -5.03 -2.45 6.60
N CYS A 91 -5.82 -1.38 6.68
CA CYS A 91 -7.28 -1.45 6.78
C CYS A 91 -7.92 -0.68 5.61
N GLU A 92 -9.16 -1.02 5.26
CA GLU A 92 -9.91 -0.30 4.23
C GLU A 92 -10.51 0.99 4.83
N GLY A 93 -10.10 2.14 4.32
CA GLY A 93 -10.64 3.45 4.71
C GLY A 93 -12.07 3.67 4.18
N ARG A 94 -12.81 4.56 4.82
CA ARG A 94 -14.20 4.88 4.42
C ARG A 94 -14.27 5.57 3.06
N ASP A 95 -13.48 6.62 2.91
CA ASP A 95 -13.47 7.59 1.83
C ASP A 95 -12.06 7.72 1.20
N GLY A 96 -10.99 7.22 1.85
CA GLY A 96 -9.62 7.21 1.32
C GLY A 96 -8.54 6.63 2.25
N ASP A 97 -7.29 6.67 1.79
CA ASP A 97 -6.09 6.13 2.46
C ASP A 97 -5.59 6.92 3.69
N SER A 98 -6.15 8.10 3.93
CA SER A 98 -5.82 8.98 5.05
C SER A 98 -6.91 9.03 6.13
N ASP A 99 -7.93 8.18 6.01
CA ASP A 99 -9.06 8.19 6.93
C ASP A 99 -8.75 7.53 8.28
N ASN A 100 -9.21 8.20 9.33
CA ASN A 100 -9.26 7.63 10.67
C ASN A 100 -10.40 6.60 10.82
N PHE A 101 -11.37 6.57 9.91
CA PHE A 101 -12.49 5.64 9.94
C PHE A 101 -12.25 4.50 8.97
N VAL A 102 -12.18 3.29 9.49
CA VAL A 102 -11.90 2.07 8.71
C VAL A 102 -13.07 1.10 8.78
N LEU A 103 -13.26 0.32 7.72
CA LEU A 103 -14.29 -0.71 7.64
C LEU A 103 -14.03 -1.81 8.70
N GLU A 104 -15.04 -2.13 9.50
CA GLU A 104 -14.93 -3.13 10.55
C GLU A 104 -14.57 -4.50 9.94
N GLY A 105 -13.51 -5.12 10.47
CA GLY A 105 -13.01 -6.40 9.98
C GLY A 105 -12.23 -6.36 8.66
N SER A 106 -11.92 -5.17 8.13
CA SER A 106 -11.15 -5.04 6.88
C SER A 106 -9.63 -5.08 7.05
N CYS A 107 -9.14 -4.98 8.29
CA CYS A 107 -7.72 -4.93 8.56
C CYS A 107 -7.04 -6.27 8.21
N SER A 108 -5.87 -6.18 7.58
CA SER A 108 -4.93 -7.28 7.36
C SER A 108 -3.55 -6.92 7.90
N ILE A 109 -2.74 -7.94 8.15
CA ILE A 109 -1.35 -7.79 8.58
C ILE A 109 -0.40 -8.49 7.61
N LEU A 110 0.63 -7.77 7.21
CA LEU A 110 1.80 -8.28 6.49
C LEU A 110 2.97 -8.31 7.47
N TYR A 111 3.62 -9.46 7.71
CA TYR A 111 4.64 -9.58 8.78
C TYR A 111 5.77 -10.56 8.42
N ASP A 112 6.84 -10.48 9.21
CA ASP A 112 7.84 -11.51 9.37
C ASP A 112 7.75 -12.16 10.78
N ALA A 113 8.29 -13.36 10.91
CA ALA A 113 8.33 -14.08 12.18
C ALA A 113 9.74 -14.56 12.49
N VAL A 114 10.19 -14.34 13.72
CA VAL A 114 11.47 -14.84 14.24
C VAL A 114 11.19 -15.88 15.31
N PHE A 115 12.01 -16.94 15.35
CA PHE A 115 11.85 -18.03 16.30
C PHE A 115 12.93 -17.95 17.37
N SER A 116 12.54 -17.98 18.64
CA SER A 116 13.47 -18.08 19.76
C SER A 116 13.89 -19.52 20.07
N ASP A 117 13.16 -20.51 19.54
CA ASP A 117 13.45 -21.93 19.70
C ASP A 117 14.37 -22.43 18.57
N ASN A 118 15.55 -22.91 18.94
CA ASN A 118 16.56 -23.46 18.04
C ASN A 118 16.02 -24.60 17.15
N GLN A 119 15.07 -25.41 17.62
CA GLN A 119 14.57 -26.54 16.85
C GLN A 119 13.62 -26.09 15.72
N LYS A 120 12.80 -25.07 15.98
CA LYS A 120 11.89 -24.46 15.00
C LYS A 120 12.66 -23.59 14.00
N TYR A 121 13.70 -22.91 14.49
CA TYR A 121 14.65 -22.18 13.66
C TYR A 121 15.40 -23.12 12.70
N GLN A 122 15.96 -24.23 13.18
CA GLN A 122 16.64 -25.24 12.35
C GLN A 122 15.74 -25.74 11.21
N LYS A 123 14.52 -26.18 11.52
CA LYS A 123 13.56 -26.67 10.52
C LYS A 123 13.19 -25.62 9.46
N TYR A 124 13.11 -24.34 9.83
CA TYR A 124 12.88 -23.25 8.88
C TYR A 124 14.09 -23.00 7.97
N THR A 125 15.30 -22.98 8.55
CA THR A 125 16.55 -22.78 7.80
C THR A 125 16.88 -23.91 6.83
N GLU A 126 16.33 -25.10 7.07
CA GLU A 126 16.44 -26.26 6.17
C GLU A 126 15.44 -26.22 5.01
N SER A 127 14.48 -25.29 4.99
CA SER A 127 13.46 -25.23 3.93
C SER A 127 14.05 -24.81 2.57
N PRO A 128 13.60 -25.38 1.44
CA PRO A 128 14.09 -24.99 0.11
C PRO A 128 13.91 -23.50 -0.21
N LYS A 129 12.86 -22.89 0.34
CA LYS A 129 12.58 -21.45 0.21
C LYS A 129 13.62 -20.61 0.94
N TYR A 130 13.97 -20.98 2.18
CA TYR A 130 15.04 -20.33 2.93
C TYR A 130 16.38 -20.54 2.26
N GLN A 131 16.71 -21.76 1.83
CA GLN A 131 17.97 -22.03 1.11
C GLN A 131 18.11 -21.19 -0.16
N LYS A 132 17.00 -20.98 -0.90
CA LYS A 132 16.99 -20.10 -2.08
C LYS A 132 17.18 -18.62 -1.70
N TYR A 133 16.48 -18.14 -0.68
CA TYR A 133 16.66 -16.79 -0.12
C TYR A 133 18.11 -16.57 0.34
N ASP A 134 18.60 -17.48 1.17
CA ASP A 134 19.94 -17.50 1.73
C ASP A 134 21.03 -17.56 0.65
N SER A 135 20.81 -18.31 -0.44
CA SER A 135 21.73 -18.31 -1.59
C SER A 135 21.84 -16.92 -2.26
N TYR A 136 20.72 -16.19 -2.36
CA TYR A 136 20.67 -14.83 -2.92
C TYR A 136 21.39 -13.83 -2.01
N PHE A 137 21.26 -14.01 -0.69
CA PHE A 137 21.87 -13.13 0.31
C PHE A 137 23.23 -13.62 0.83
N SER A 138 23.77 -14.69 0.27
CA SER A 138 25.01 -15.33 0.74
C SER A 138 26.20 -14.37 0.78
N ASN A 139 26.28 -13.46 -0.19
CA ASN A 139 27.30 -12.40 -0.26
C ASN A 139 27.18 -11.35 0.85
N TYR A 140 26.00 -11.23 1.49
CA TYR A 140 25.74 -10.26 2.55
C TYR A 140 25.92 -10.83 3.96
N ARG A 141 26.15 -12.15 4.12
CA ARG A 141 26.43 -12.79 5.41
C ARG A 141 27.65 -12.21 6.13
N ASN A 142 28.57 -11.59 5.38
CA ASN A 142 29.73 -10.91 5.94
C ASN A 142 29.36 -9.65 6.75
N PHE A 143 28.13 -9.13 6.60
CA PHE A 143 27.65 -7.92 7.27
C PHE A 143 26.58 -8.17 8.32
N PHE A 144 25.92 -9.34 8.28
CA PHE A 144 24.82 -9.68 9.17
C PHE A 144 25.06 -11.05 9.83
N ASP A 145 25.07 -11.07 11.17
CA ASP A 145 25.09 -12.30 11.97
C ASP A 145 23.75 -12.41 12.71
N ASN A 146 22.98 -13.47 12.44
CA ASN A 146 21.62 -13.68 12.99
C ASN A 146 20.68 -12.47 12.82
N GLY A 147 20.76 -11.77 11.67
CA GLY A 147 19.94 -10.59 11.39
C GLY A 147 20.40 -9.31 12.10
N VAL A 148 21.51 -9.35 12.84
CA VAL A 148 22.13 -8.19 13.48
C VAL A 148 23.30 -7.70 12.62
N TYR A 149 23.25 -6.42 12.23
CA TYR A 149 24.32 -5.77 11.46
C TYR A 149 25.61 -5.71 12.29
N ARG A 150 26.70 -6.31 11.80
CA ARG A 150 28.02 -6.30 12.45
C ARG A 150 28.90 -5.19 11.90
N ARG A 151 29.34 -4.30 12.80
CA ARG A 151 30.27 -3.21 12.54
C ARG A 151 31.76 -3.69 12.60
N ASN A 152 32.22 -4.52 11.64
CA ASN A 152 33.66 -4.84 11.36
C ASN A 152 33.82 -5.95 10.29
N LYS A 153 34.92 -6.15 9.52
CA LYS A 153 36.15 -5.39 9.17
C LYS A 153 36.57 -5.66 7.69
N ASN A 154 35.82 -6.53 6.99
CA ASN A 154 36.03 -6.88 5.59
C ASN A 154 34.76 -6.54 4.79
N LEU A 155 34.55 -5.24 4.59
CA LEU A 155 33.48 -4.80 3.71
C LEU A 155 33.74 -5.36 2.29
N SER A 156 32.69 -5.74 1.59
CA SER A 156 32.71 -6.11 0.19
C SER A 156 31.82 -5.13 -0.59
N PRO A 157 32.23 -4.68 -1.78
CA PRO A 157 31.44 -3.72 -2.53
C PRO A 157 30.10 -4.33 -2.96
N ILE A 158 29.06 -3.50 -2.99
CA ILE A 158 27.74 -3.85 -3.55
C ILE A 158 27.50 -2.98 -4.78
N ASN A 159 26.95 -3.56 -5.85
CA ASN A 159 26.51 -2.77 -6.99
C ASN A 159 25.22 -2.02 -6.62
N VAL A 160 25.26 -0.69 -6.70
CA VAL A 160 24.16 0.20 -6.33
C VAL A 160 22.89 -0.07 -7.14
N ASN A 161 23.03 -0.57 -8.37
CA ASN A 161 21.90 -0.93 -9.23
C ASN A 161 21.15 -2.19 -8.76
N ASP A 162 21.79 -3.06 -7.98
CA ASP A 162 21.18 -4.28 -7.43
C ASP A 162 20.36 -4.00 -6.15
N ILE A 163 20.43 -2.77 -5.63
CA ILE A 163 19.71 -2.35 -4.42
C ILE A 163 18.27 -2.01 -4.81
N SER A 164 17.30 -2.76 -4.27
CA SER A 164 15.88 -2.55 -4.54
C SER A 164 15.24 -1.47 -3.67
N VAL A 165 15.69 -1.35 -2.42
CA VAL A 165 15.14 -0.45 -1.42
C VAL A 165 16.22 0.05 -0.47
N LEU A 166 16.13 1.32 -0.09
CA LEU A 166 16.88 1.96 0.98
C LEU A 166 15.91 2.47 2.03
N VAL A 167 16.25 2.24 3.29
CA VAL A 167 15.49 2.73 4.45
C VAL A 167 16.45 3.54 5.30
N PHE A 168 16.12 4.82 5.50
CA PHE A 168 16.89 5.75 6.30
C PHE A 168 16.10 6.06 7.56
N GLU A 169 16.77 6.03 8.70
CA GLU A 169 16.20 6.32 10.01
C GLU A 169 16.75 7.61 10.58
N LYS A 170 15.89 8.30 11.34
CA LYS A 170 16.29 9.47 12.09
C LYS A 170 17.41 9.12 13.07
N ASP A 171 18.37 10.02 13.19
CA ASP A 171 19.53 9.93 14.10
C ASP A 171 20.54 8.81 13.81
N GLU A 172 20.30 7.95 12.81
CA GLU A 172 21.25 6.93 12.36
C GLU A 172 22.37 7.51 11.47
N LYS A 173 23.53 6.86 11.50
CA LYS A 173 24.71 7.27 10.73
C LYS A 173 25.00 6.33 9.55
N THR A 174 25.53 6.89 8.47
CA THR A 174 26.10 6.12 7.37
C THR A 174 27.29 5.32 7.87
N GLU A 175 27.64 4.26 7.16
CA GLU A 175 28.92 3.58 7.26
C GLU A 175 29.93 4.19 6.29
N SER A 176 31.22 3.97 6.53
CA SER A 176 32.25 4.51 5.65
C SER A 176 33.50 3.65 5.59
N LYS A 177 34.08 3.54 4.38
CA LYS A 177 35.39 2.92 4.17
C LYS A 177 36.53 3.90 4.52
N LYS A 178 36.28 5.21 4.39
CA LYS A 178 37.21 6.28 4.76
C LYS A 178 37.17 6.65 6.25
N GLY A 179 36.20 6.13 7.00
CA GLY A 179 36.00 6.45 8.41
C GLY A 179 35.27 7.78 8.65
N GLU A 180 34.57 8.30 7.65
CA GLU A 180 33.78 9.53 7.72
C GLU A 180 32.28 9.18 7.79
N PHE A 181 31.67 9.34 8.96
CA PHE A 181 30.29 8.93 9.20
C PHE A 181 29.37 10.16 9.19
N TYR A 182 28.32 10.14 8.38
CA TYR A 182 27.35 11.23 8.23
C TYR A 182 25.98 10.81 8.75
N PRO A 183 25.08 11.73 9.13
CA PRO A 183 23.67 11.39 9.29
C PRO A 183 23.12 10.78 8.00
N GLN A 184 22.40 9.66 8.09
CA GLN A 184 21.76 9.05 6.93
C GLN A 184 20.65 9.93 6.33
N MET A 185 20.09 10.82 7.14
CA MET A 185 19.04 11.77 6.74
C MET A 185 19.55 13.20 6.92
N MET A 186 19.68 13.93 5.81
CA MET A 186 20.20 15.29 5.78
C MET A 186 19.13 16.26 5.28
N ALA A 187 18.57 17.05 6.20
CA ALA A 187 17.64 18.11 5.85
C ALA A 187 18.36 19.26 5.13
N LYS A 188 17.86 19.69 3.96
CA LYS A 188 18.35 20.89 3.28
C LYS A 188 17.99 22.15 4.06
N SER A 189 18.75 23.23 3.84
CA SER A 189 18.48 24.53 4.47
C SER A 189 17.05 25.01 4.18
N GLY A 190 16.35 25.49 5.22
CA GLY A 190 14.96 25.93 5.14
C GLY A 190 13.92 24.81 5.25
N ASN A 191 14.35 23.57 5.46
CA ASN A 191 13.44 22.47 5.75
C ASN A 191 12.81 22.64 7.15
N GLN A 192 11.48 22.58 7.21
CA GLN A 192 10.72 22.80 8.46
C GLN A 192 10.21 21.51 9.09
N PHE A 193 10.41 20.36 8.43
CA PHE A 193 9.83 19.10 8.84
C PHE A 193 10.83 17.96 8.67
N GLU A 194 11.04 17.18 9.73
CA GLU A 194 11.90 16.00 9.72
C GLU A 194 11.05 14.74 9.90
N PRO A 195 10.98 13.84 8.91
CA PRO A 195 10.34 12.56 9.11
C PRO A 195 11.18 11.66 10.03
N ASP A 196 10.52 10.70 10.69
CA ASP A 196 11.22 9.68 11.49
C ASP A 196 11.94 8.63 10.60
N GLN A 197 11.45 8.47 9.37
CA GLN A 197 11.97 7.50 8.40
C GLN A 197 11.72 7.95 6.96
N ILE A 198 12.69 7.70 6.08
CA ILE A 198 12.56 7.88 4.62
C ILE A 198 12.82 6.53 3.95
N VAL A 199 11.91 6.11 3.07
CA VAL A 199 12.04 4.88 2.28
C VAL A 199 12.18 5.24 0.81
N CYS A 200 13.29 4.86 0.19
CA CYS A 200 13.57 5.09 -1.23
C CYS A 200 13.56 3.76 -1.99
N ARG A 201 12.75 3.69 -3.06
CA ARG A 201 12.70 2.52 -3.95
C ARG A 201 13.45 2.81 -5.24
N ASN A 202 14.19 1.83 -5.72
CA ASN A 202 14.86 1.88 -7.01
C ASN A 202 13.81 1.68 -8.12
N LEU A 203 13.71 2.63 -9.05
CA LEU A 203 12.79 2.60 -10.20
C LEU A 203 13.43 2.03 -11.47
N GLY A 204 14.66 1.51 -11.36
CA GLY A 204 15.53 1.17 -12.49
C GLY A 204 16.71 2.13 -12.58
N SER A 205 17.56 1.95 -13.60
CA SER A 205 18.73 2.80 -13.82
C SER A 205 18.52 3.76 -14.99
N ASP A 206 19.13 4.93 -14.93
CA ASP A 206 19.22 5.87 -16.06
C ASP A 206 20.31 5.51 -17.09
N GLY A 207 20.90 4.32 -16.96
CA GLY A 207 22.01 3.82 -17.77
C GLY A 207 23.32 3.71 -16.99
N GLN A 208 23.44 4.37 -15.83
CA GLN A 208 24.58 4.21 -14.92
C GLN A 208 24.13 4.09 -13.46
N MET A 209 23.29 5.01 -13.01
CA MET A 209 22.88 5.12 -11.61
C MET A 209 21.39 4.80 -11.43
N PRO A 210 21.01 4.28 -10.25
CA PRO A 210 19.62 4.01 -9.95
C PRO A 210 18.82 5.29 -9.74
N VAL A 211 17.60 5.28 -10.27
CA VAL A 211 16.61 6.35 -10.09
C VAL A 211 15.79 6.05 -8.85
N TRP A 212 15.94 6.86 -7.81
CA TRP A 212 15.27 6.66 -6.52
C TRP A 212 13.95 7.41 -6.44
N LYS A 213 12.91 6.72 -5.95
CA LYS A 213 11.66 7.34 -5.51
C LYS A 213 11.50 7.21 -4.01
N CYS A 214 11.64 8.34 -3.32
CA CYS A 214 11.57 8.42 -1.87
C CYS A 214 10.18 8.80 -1.37
N ARG A 215 9.79 8.21 -0.23
CA ARG A 215 8.54 8.47 0.49
C ARG A 215 8.80 8.48 1.99
N ALA A 216 8.01 9.26 2.71
CA ALA A 216 8.02 9.35 4.16
C ALA A 216 6.59 9.56 4.67
N HIS A 217 6.36 9.30 5.95
CA HIS A 217 5.10 9.65 6.60
C HIS A 217 5.11 11.15 6.92
N LEU A 218 4.48 11.94 6.04
CA LEU A 218 4.37 13.39 6.15
C LEU A 218 2.88 13.75 6.34
N ASP A 219 2.56 14.62 7.30
CA ASP A 219 1.19 15.09 7.49
C ASP A 219 0.74 15.96 6.31
N TYR A 220 -0.50 15.81 5.84
CA TYR A 220 -1.05 16.72 4.83
C TYR A 220 -1.00 18.17 5.36
N PRO A 221 -0.57 19.17 4.57
CA PRO A 221 -0.29 19.12 3.14
C PRO A 221 1.21 19.03 2.79
N LEU A 222 2.01 18.24 3.50
CA LEU A 222 3.46 18.18 3.27
C LEU A 222 3.84 17.13 2.22
N GLN A 223 4.81 17.47 1.35
CA GLN A 223 5.42 16.54 0.41
C GLN A 223 6.92 16.81 0.26
N PHE A 224 7.67 15.82 -0.25
CA PHE A 224 9.02 16.08 -0.72
C PHE A 224 9.01 16.99 -1.93
N LYS A 225 9.68 18.13 -1.81
CA LYS A 225 10.10 18.94 -2.95
C LYS A 225 11.30 18.28 -3.63
N GLU A 226 12.25 17.82 -2.83
CA GLU A 226 13.49 17.19 -3.28
C GLU A 226 13.86 16.03 -2.34
N ALA A 227 14.44 14.97 -2.91
CA ALA A 227 15.03 13.85 -2.18
C ALA A 227 16.13 13.23 -3.06
N HIS A 228 17.39 13.35 -2.63
CA HIS A 228 18.55 12.89 -3.37
C HIS A 228 19.30 11.86 -2.54
N VAL A 229 19.44 10.64 -3.09
CA VAL A 229 20.23 9.59 -2.47
C VAL A 229 21.67 9.68 -2.96
N SER A 230 22.62 9.59 -2.04
CA SER A 230 24.05 9.54 -2.32
C SER A 230 24.69 8.43 -1.49
N CYS A 231 25.63 7.69 -2.06
CA CYS A 231 26.34 6.61 -1.38
C CYS A 231 27.85 6.76 -1.59
N GLU A 232 28.66 6.22 -0.68
CA GLU A 232 30.11 6.21 -0.83
C GLU A 232 30.52 5.18 -1.89
N GLY A 233 31.13 5.63 -2.99
CA GLY A 233 31.71 4.74 -3.98
C GLY A 233 32.90 3.96 -3.44
N TRP A 234 33.02 2.70 -3.86
CA TRP A 234 33.98 1.75 -3.30
C TRP A 234 35.43 2.13 -3.58
N SER A 235 35.72 2.60 -4.79
CA SER A 235 37.04 3.00 -5.26
C SER A 235 37.12 4.52 -5.43
N GLY A 236 36.01 5.17 -5.74
CA GLY A 236 35.90 6.63 -5.81
C GLY A 236 34.49 7.14 -6.12
N PRO A 237 34.31 8.47 -6.20
CA PRO A 237 33.03 9.07 -6.57
C PRO A 237 32.57 8.63 -7.98
N GLY A 238 31.29 8.31 -8.12
CA GLY A 238 30.71 7.88 -9.40
C GLY A 238 30.79 6.37 -9.67
N ASP A 239 31.35 5.58 -8.76
CA ASP A 239 31.37 4.13 -8.90
C ASP A 239 29.97 3.52 -8.72
N ASN A 240 29.64 2.56 -9.58
CA ASN A 240 28.46 1.70 -9.39
C ASN A 240 28.65 0.76 -8.19
N MET A 241 29.89 0.44 -7.85
CA MET A 241 30.21 -0.33 -6.66
C MET A 241 30.31 0.61 -5.47
N ILE A 242 29.52 0.39 -4.44
CA ILE A 242 29.44 1.27 -3.26
C ILE A 242 29.78 0.53 -1.96
N VAL A 243 30.08 1.32 -0.93
CA VAL A 243 30.29 0.83 0.44
C VAL A 243 28.94 0.45 1.06
N PRO A 244 28.77 -0.78 1.55
CA PRO A 244 27.54 -1.21 2.23
C PRO A 244 27.21 -0.32 3.42
N GLY A 245 25.95 0.13 3.53
CA GLY A 245 25.50 1.01 4.63
C GLY A 245 25.93 2.48 4.50
N SER A 246 26.60 2.87 3.42
CA SER A 246 27.12 4.24 3.26
C SER A 246 26.14 5.25 2.66
N CYS A 247 24.95 4.80 2.24
CA CYS A 247 23.99 5.68 1.61
C CYS A 247 23.36 6.67 2.61
N LEU A 248 23.14 7.90 2.16
CA LEU A 248 22.35 8.92 2.83
C LEU A 248 21.33 9.53 1.86
N VAL A 249 20.35 10.25 2.41
CA VAL A 249 19.36 11.02 1.66
C VAL A 249 19.37 12.48 2.09
N GLU A 250 19.60 13.37 1.12
CA GLU A 250 19.39 14.80 1.28
C GLU A 250 17.97 15.17 0.85
N TYR A 251 17.20 15.83 1.71
CA TYR A 251 15.78 16.06 1.45
C TYR A 251 15.30 17.47 1.80
N LEU A 252 14.24 17.89 1.11
CA LEU A 252 13.52 19.13 1.38
C LEU A 252 12.02 18.87 1.30
N VAL A 253 11.29 19.20 2.36
CA VAL A 253 9.83 19.10 2.43
C VAL A 253 9.21 20.48 2.23
N GLU A 254 8.11 20.53 1.47
CA GLU A 254 7.32 21.74 1.26
C GLU A 254 5.83 21.51 1.52
N LYS A 255 5.08 22.59 1.71
CA LYS A 255 3.61 22.57 1.78
C LYS A 255 3.03 22.64 0.38
N VAL A 256 2.16 21.69 0.06
CA VAL A 256 1.34 21.67 -1.15
C VAL A 256 0.14 22.58 -0.94
N TYR A 257 0.16 23.75 -1.58
CA TYR A 257 -1.03 24.58 -1.66
C TYR A 257 -1.85 24.13 -2.87
N THR A 258 -2.86 23.30 -2.64
CA THR A 258 -3.91 23.12 -3.65
C THR A 258 -4.61 24.46 -3.81
N LYS A 259 -4.36 25.18 -4.91
CA LYS A 259 -5.18 26.35 -5.25
C LYS A 259 -6.63 25.87 -5.27
N PRO A 260 -7.55 26.45 -4.48
CA PRO A 260 -8.96 26.12 -4.61
C PRO A 260 -9.34 26.37 -6.08
N MET A 261 -9.98 25.40 -6.73
CA MET A 261 -10.55 25.60 -8.06
C MET A 261 -11.34 26.90 -8.02
N GLY A 262 -10.86 27.92 -8.74
CA GLY A 262 -11.40 29.26 -8.63
C GLY A 262 -12.91 29.25 -8.87
N ALA A 263 -13.65 30.01 -8.06
CA ALA A 263 -15.12 30.13 -8.13
C ALA A 263 -15.66 30.43 -9.55
N SER A 264 -14.81 30.93 -10.45
CA SER A 264 -15.08 31.10 -11.88
C SER A 264 -15.49 29.79 -12.59
N SER A 265 -14.89 28.65 -12.24
CA SER A 265 -15.20 27.38 -12.89
C SER A 265 -16.59 26.86 -12.48
N ILE A 266 -16.94 26.98 -11.19
CA ILE A 266 -18.26 26.62 -10.67
C ILE A 266 -19.35 27.50 -11.29
N PHE A 267 -19.09 28.79 -11.47
CA PHE A 267 -20.02 29.70 -12.15
C PHE A 267 -20.30 29.27 -13.59
N TRP A 268 -19.26 28.90 -14.35
CA TRP A 268 -19.44 28.38 -15.72
C TRP A 268 -20.14 27.01 -15.75
N PHE A 269 -19.91 26.12 -14.78
CA PHE A 269 -20.66 24.86 -14.66
C PHE A 269 -22.14 25.10 -14.35
N ILE A 270 -22.47 26.04 -13.47
CA ILE A 270 -23.85 26.40 -13.16
C ILE A 270 -24.52 27.06 -14.38
N VAL A 271 -23.83 27.97 -15.07
CA VAL A 271 -24.33 28.61 -16.29
C VAL A 271 -24.57 27.60 -17.41
N THR A 272 -23.66 26.65 -17.63
CA THR A 272 -23.83 25.59 -18.65
C THR A 272 -24.97 24.63 -18.29
N MET A 273 -25.12 24.25 -17.01
CA MET A 273 -26.26 23.45 -16.54
C MET A 273 -27.59 24.17 -16.71
N ILE A 274 -27.66 25.48 -16.42
CA ILE A 274 -28.87 26.29 -16.64
C ILE A 274 -29.19 26.37 -18.14
N ILE A 275 -28.20 26.58 -19.01
CA ILE A 275 -28.40 26.61 -20.47
C ILE A 275 -28.92 25.26 -20.98
N ILE A 276 -28.35 24.14 -20.51
CA ILE A 276 -28.80 22.78 -20.87
C ILE A 276 -30.25 22.55 -20.39
N LEU A 277 -30.60 22.97 -19.18
CA LEU A 277 -31.97 22.88 -18.66
C LEU A 277 -32.95 23.74 -19.49
N ILE A 278 -32.54 24.92 -19.94
CA ILE A 278 -33.35 25.76 -20.84
C ILE A 278 -33.54 25.06 -22.20
N ILE A 279 -32.50 24.43 -22.75
CA ILE A 279 -32.59 23.67 -24.01
C ILE A 279 -33.54 22.47 -23.84
N ILE A 280 -33.42 21.70 -22.77
CA ILE A 280 -34.31 20.56 -22.47
C ILE A 280 -35.76 21.04 -22.30
N ASN A 281 -35.99 22.16 -21.62
CA ASN A 281 -37.32 22.74 -21.45
C ASN A 281 -37.89 23.33 -22.74
N LYS A 282 -37.06 23.81 -23.66
CA LYS A 282 -37.48 24.20 -25.02
C LYS A 282 -37.82 23.00 -25.89
N CYS A 283 -37.10 21.88 -25.76
CA CYS A 283 -37.45 20.62 -26.42
C CYS A 283 -38.80 20.06 -25.91
N LYS A 284 -39.09 20.17 -24.60
CA LYS A 284 -40.40 19.77 -24.05
C LYS A 284 -41.59 20.60 -24.56
N LYS A 285 -41.37 21.86 -24.96
CA LYS A 285 -42.43 22.76 -25.46
C LYS A 285 -42.71 22.59 -26.96
N TRP A 286 -41.90 21.82 -27.68
CA TRP A 286 -42.01 21.57 -29.14
C TRP A 286 -42.34 20.12 -29.50
N CYS A 287 -42.67 19.26 -28.53
CA CYS A 287 -43.35 17.99 -28.78
C CYS A 287 -44.84 18.16 -28.48
N ASN A 288 -45.58 18.73 -29.44
CA ASN A 288 -47.03 18.60 -29.48
C ASN A 288 -47.33 17.21 -30.04
N CYS A 289 -47.48 16.21 -29.16
CA CYS A 289 -47.90 14.87 -29.55
C CYS A 289 -49.40 14.75 -29.28
N GLN A 290 -50.20 14.96 -30.33
CA GLN A 290 -51.58 14.49 -30.37
C GLN A 290 -51.61 13.02 -30.81
N ASP A 291 -52.30 12.24 -29.98
CA ASP A 291 -52.88 10.91 -30.15
C ASP A 291 -52.71 10.17 -31.50
N ILE A 292 -52.04 9.00 -31.46
CA ILE A 292 -52.36 7.88 -32.35
C ILE A 292 -52.40 6.55 -31.57
N LYS A 293 -53.65 6.14 -31.32
CA LYS A 293 -54.24 4.79 -31.27
C LYS A 293 -53.31 3.56 -31.15
N THR A 294 -53.52 2.83 -30.06
CA THR A 294 -53.33 1.38 -29.90
C THR A 294 -53.95 0.55 -31.02
N TYR A 295 -53.22 -0.43 -31.59
CA TYR A 295 -53.69 -1.72 -32.11
C TYR A 295 -52.50 -2.70 -32.31
N PRO A 296 -52.74 -4.02 -32.44
CA PRO A 296 -52.05 -5.07 -31.70
C PRO A 296 -50.78 -5.59 -32.39
N GLY A 297 -49.86 -6.12 -31.58
CA GLY A 297 -48.62 -6.72 -32.07
C GLY A 297 -48.85 -8.06 -32.79
N PRO A 298 -47.93 -8.44 -33.70
CA PRO A 298 -47.77 -9.82 -34.12
C PRO A 298 -46.39 -10.40 -33.78
N VAL A 299 -46.47 -11.56 -33.11
CA VAL A 299 -45.79 -12.84 -33.36
C VAL A 299 -44.28 -12.89 -33.63
N VAL A 300 -43.64 -13.71 -32.78
CA VAL A 300 -42.26 -14.19 -32.77
C VAL A 300 -41.92 -15.05 -34.01
N HIS A 301 -40.71 -14.89 -34.55
CA HIS A 301 -40.00 -15.97 -35.24
C HIS A 301 -38.61 -16.17 -34.59
N HIS A 302 -38.35 -17.40 -34.15
CA HIS A 302 -37.03 -17.89 -33.73
C HIS A 302 -36.20 -18.28 -34.97
N VAL A 303 -34.91 -17.92 -35.01
CA VAL A 303 -33.88 -18.67 -35.75
C VAL A 303 -32.56 -18.70 -34.95
N HIS A 304 -31.88 -19.84 -35.07
CA HIS A 304 -30.79 -20.42 -34.29
C HIS A 304 -29.39 -19.77 -34.39
N HIS A 305 -28.58 -20.14 -33.39
CA HIS A 305 -27.14 -19.94 -33.13
C HIS A 305 -26.13 -19.95 -34.30
N TYR A 306 -25.03 -19.18 -34.12
CA TYR A 306 -23.64 -19.69 -34.04
C TYR A 306 -22.79 -18.75 -33.14
N PRO A 307 -21.72 -19.24 -32.45
CA PRO A 307 -21.04 -18.50 -31.39
C PRO A 307 -19.91 -17.61 -31.93
N GLU A 308 -19.88 -16.35 -31.53
CA GLU A 308 -18.70 -15.50 -31.70
C GLU A 308 -17.83 -15.48 -30.44
N LYS A 309 -16.52 -15.59 -30.69
CA LYS A 309 -15.40 -15.68 -29.75
C LYS A 309 -15.38 -14.60 -28.66
N PRO A 310 -14.76 -14.85 -27.50
CA PRO A 310 -14.62 -13.85 -26.45
C PRO A 310 -13.68 -12.73 -26.93
N LYS A 311 -14.22 -11.52 -27.09
CA LYS A 311 -13.40 -10.31 -27.15
C LYS A 311 -12.91 -10.00 -25.74
N GLN A 312 -11.58 -10.03 -25.56
CA GLN A 312 -10.90 -9.47 -24.41
C GLN A 312 -11.40 -8.04 -24.16
N LYS A 313 -12.06 -7.81 -23.03
CA LYS A 313 -12.15 -6.46 -22.47
C LYS A 313 -10.77 -6.10 -21.97
N LYS A 314 -10.18 -5.07 -22.56
CA LYS A 314 -9.14 -4.27 -21.91
C LYS A 314 -9.81 -3.64 -20.68
N GLU A 315 -9.32 -4.00 -19.50
CA GLU A 315 -9.53 -3.19 -18.30
C GLU A 315 -8.79 -1.86 -18.53
N ASP A 316 -9.54 -0.76 -18.50
CA ASP A 316 -9.00 0.59 -18.51
C ASP A 316 -8.14 0.82 -17.25
N SER A 317 -7.02 1.52 -17.42
CA SER A 317 -6.04 1.82 -16.38
C SER A 317 -6.60 2.65 -15.22
N ASP A 318 -7.72 3.34 -15.43
CA ASP A 318 -8.30 4.30 -14.46
C ASP A 318 -9.01 3.62 -13.28
N ASP A 319 -9.53 2.40 -13.45
CA ASP A 319 -10.19 1.65 -12.36
C ASP A 319 -9.17 1.00 -11.40
N LYS A 320 -7.93 0.79 -11.86
CA LYS A 320 -6.85 0.25 -11.03
C LYS A 320 -6.26 1.31 -10.10
N GLU A 321 -6.28 2.58 -10.52
CA GLU A 321 -5.80 3.72 -9.73
C GLU A 321 -6.77 4.09 -8.60
N LYS A 322 -8.09 4.01 -8.83
CA LYS A 322 -9.10 4.22 -7.78
C LYS A 322 -9.14 3.15 -6.68
N ARG A 323 -8.58 1.95 -6.90
CA ARG A 323 -8.44 0.92 -5.86
C ARG A 323 -7.20 1.10 -4.97
N GLN A 324 -6.21 1.89 -5.41
CA GLN A 324 -4.98 2.12 -4.63
C GLN A 324 -5.12 3.29 -3.64
N THR A 325 -6.12 4.15 -3.79
CA THR A 325 -6.31 5.39 -3.02
C THR A 325 -7.12 5.24 -1.72
N ALA A 326 -7.42 4.02 -1.26
CA ALA A 326 -8.28 3.75 -0.09
C ALA A 326 -7.59 3.00 1.07
N ILE A 327 -6.25 2.93 1.08
CA ILE A 327 -5.48 2.08 2.02
C ILE A 327 -4.95 2.91 3.19
N ALA A 328 -5.63 2.87 4.34
CA ALA A 328 -5.07 3.41 5.57
C ALA A 328 -3.93 2.51 6.06
N LYS A 329 -2.71 3.05 6.09
CA LYS A 329 -1.50 2.32 6.49
C LYS A 329 -1.03 2.81 7.84
N THR A 330 -0.88 1.89 8.78
CA THR A 330 -0.15 2.14 10.02
C THR A 330 1.00 1.14 10.07
N SER A 331 2.21 1.66 10.04
CA SER A 331 3.44 0.88 10.18
C SER A 331 4.04 1.18 11.56
N THR A 332 4.52 0.14 12.23
CA THR A 332 5.37 0.25 13.40
C THR A 332 6.65 -0.50 13.07
N ARG A 333 7.78 0.17 13.25
CA ARG A 333 9.10 -0.47 13.27
C ARG A 333 9.40 -0.93 14.69
#